data_AF-A0A355TY47-F1
#
_entry.id   AF-A0A355TY47-F1
#
_cell.length_a   1.000
_cell.length_b   1.000
_cell.length_c   1.000
_cell.angle_alpha   90.00
_cell.angle_beta   90.00
_cell.angle_gamma   90.00
#
_symmetry.space_group_name_H-M   'P 1'
#
loop_
_entity.id
_entity.type
_entity.pdbx_description
1 polymer ?
#
loop_
_entity_poly.entity_id
_entity_poly.type
_entity_poly.pdbx_seq_one_letter_code
_entity_poly.pdbx_strand_id
1 'polypeptide(L)'
;WMEIEKERGISVTSSVLQFEYNNYCINILDTPGHQDFSEDTYRTLMAADSAVMVIDGSKGVEAQTRKLFKVCAMRHIPIFTFINK
;
A
#
# COMPACT_ATOMS: atom_id res chain seq x y z
N TRP A 1 21.32 -1.94 -2.65
CA TRP A 1 19.90 -2.20 -2.34
C TRP A 1 19.09 -0.91 -2.40
N MET A 2 19.36 0.11 -1.55
CA MET A 2 18.73 1.44 -1.70
C MET A 2 19.13 2.20 -2.99
N GLU A 3 20.26 1.90 -3.63
CA GLU A 3 20.72 2.67 -4.80
C GLU A 3 19.94 2.38 -6.09
N ILE A 4 19.51 1.14 -6.33
CA ILE A 4 18.82 0.76 -7.58
C ILE A 4 17.41 1.35 -7.66
N GLU A 5 16.69 1.43 -6.53
CA GLU A 5 15.38 2.11 -6.48
C GLU A 5 15.53 3.63 -6.58
N LYS A 6 16.60 4.19 -5.98
CA LYS A 6 16.89 5.63 -6.07
C LYS A 6 17.29 6.07 -7.48
N GLU A 7 17.97 5.21 -8.24
CA GLU A 7 18.35 5.46 -9.63
C GLU A 7 17.16 5.38 -10.60
N ARG A 8 16.18 4.51 -10.33
CA ARG A 8 15.04 4.28 -11.24
C ARG A 8 13.76 5.03 -10.87
N GLY A 9 13.65 5.54 -9.64
CA GLY A 9 12.48 6.29 -9.18
C GLY A 9 11.19 5.48 -9.12
N ILE A 10 11.29 4.15 -9.17
CA ILE A 10 10.17 3.19 -9.10
C ILE A 10 10.48 2.14 -8.04
N SER A 11 9.49 1.81 -7.19
CA SER A 11 9.57 0.69 -6.25
C SER A 11 9.41 -0.62 -7.03
N VAL A 12 10.43 -1.47 -7.04
CA VAL A 12 10.54 -2.64 -7.94
C VAL A 12 10.13 -3.94 -7.24
N THR A 13 10.06 -3.98 -5.92
CA THR A 13 9.76 -5.20 -5.15
C THR A 13 8.91 -4.91 -3.91
N SER A 14 7.94 -5.78 -3.61
CA SER A 14 7.15 -5.71 -2.37
C SER A 14 8.06 -5.91 -1.16
N SER A 15 8.50 -4.81 -0.58
CA SER A 15 9.34 -4.84 0.62
C SER A 15 8.45 -5.02 1.84
N VAL A 16 8.70 -6.08 2.62
CA VAL A 16 8.09 -6.25 3.93
C VAL A 16 8.99 -5.54 4.94
N LEU A 17 8.40 -4.62 5.71
CA LEU A 17 9.07 -3.91 6.80
C LEU A 17 8.43 -4.29 8.13
N GLN A 18 9.25 -4.76 9.07
CA GLN A 18 8.80 -5.15 10.41
C GLN A 18 9.47 -4.26 11.47
N PHE A 19 8.68 -3.74 12.41
CA PHE A 19 9.18 -2.97 13.54
C PHE A 19 8.26 -3.08 14.77
N GLU A 20 8.78 -2.75 15.95
CA GLU A 20 8.01 -2.69 17.18
C GLU A 20 7.53 -1.28 17.48
N TYR A 21 6.27 -1.14 17.90
CA TYR A 21 5.69 0.13 18.34
C TYR A 21 4.68 -0.12 19.46
N ASN A 22 4.86 0.53 20.62
CA ASN A 22 3.98 0.37 21.79
C ASN A 22 3.72 -1.10 22.20
N ASN A 23 4.77 -1.94 22.21
CA ASN A 23 4.69 -3.39 22.45
C ASN A 23 3.87 -4.19 21.41
N TYR A 24 3.60 -3.61 20.24
CA TYR A 24 3.02 -4.31 19.09
C TYR A 24 4.10 -4.55 18.02
N CYS A 25 4.12 -5.75 17.45
CA CYS A 25 4.89 -6.05 16.25
C CYS A 25 4.08 -5.63 15.03
N ILE A 26 4.54 -4.60 14.32
CA ILE A 26 3.88 -4.07 13.13
C ILE A 26 4.63 -4.56 11.89
N ASN A 27 3.88 -5.14 10.96
CA ASN A 27 4.35 -5.54 9.65
C ASN A 27 3.69 -4.66 8.59
N ILE A 28 4.49 -3.92 7.84
CA ILE A 28 4.06 -3.14 6.69
C ILE A 28 4.47 -3.90 5.43
N LEU A 29 3.48 -4.22 4.60
CA LEU A 29 3.70 -4.77 3.27
C LEU A 29 3.63 -3.61 2.27
N ASP A 30 4.75 -3.26 1.64
CA ASP A 30 4.74 -2.26 0.59
C ASP A 30 4.11 -2.85 -0.69
N THR A 31 3.07 -2.20 -1.18
CA THR A 31 2.46 -2.52 -2.48
C THR A 31 3.05 -1.57 -3.51
N PRO A 32 3.86 -2.04 -4.49
CA PRO A 32 4.44 -1.16 -5.48
C PRO A 32 3.33 -0.40 -6.24
N GLY A 33 3.38 0.93 -6.14
CA GLY A 33 2.30 1.83 -6.56
C GLY A 33 2.42 2.37 -7.99
N HIS A 34 2.87 1.56 -8.94
CA HIS A 34 2.90 1.95 -10.36
C HIS A 34 1.88 1.16 -11.19
N GLN A 35 1.59 1.62 -12.40
CA GLN A 35 0.59 1.07 -13.35
C GLN A 35 0.58 -0.46 -13.53
N ASP A 36 1.61 -1.16 -13.07
CA ASP A 36 1.74 -2.62 -13.06
C ASP A 36 1.06 -3.28 -11.86
N PHE A 37 -0.19 -2.86 -11.56
CA PHE A 37 -1.07 -3.55 -10.61
C PHE A 37 -1.39 -4.95 -11.14
N SER A 38 -0.53 -5.91 -10.80
CA SER A 38 -0.64 -7.31 -11.18
C SER A 38 -1.45 -8.10 -10.14
N GLU A 39 -1.76 -9.36 -10.45
CA GLU A 39 -2.35 -10.31 -9.51
C GLU A 39 -1.55 -10.44 -8.21
N ASP A 40 -0.23 -10.19 -8.27
CA ASP A 40 0.66 -10.28 -7.11
C ASP A 40 0.37 -9.20 -6.08
N THR A 41 0.05 -7.97 -6.50
CA THR A 41 -0.35 -6.91 -5.57
C THR A 41 -1.65 -7.26 -4.85
N TYR A 42 -2.57 -7.94 -5.54
CA TYR A 42 -3.80 -8.44 -4.91
C TYR A 42 -3.52 -9.57 -3.92
N ARG A 43 -2.57 -10.48 -4.23
CA ARG A 43 -2.14 -11.52 -3.28
C ARG A 43 -1.48 -10.92 -2.03
N THR A 44 -0.67 -9.88 -2.18
CA THR A 44 -0.06 -9.17 -1.04
C THR A 44 -1.11 -8.53 -0.15
N LEU A 45 -2.14 -7.90 -0.75
CA LEU A 45 -3.29 -7.38 -0.01
C LEU A 45 -4.07 -8.47 0.74
N MET A 46 -4.11 -9.70 0.22
CA MET A 46 -4.75 -10.84 0.89
C MET A 46 -3.96 -11.35 2.10
N ALA A 47 -2.67 -11.04 2.19
CA ALA A 47 -1.83 -11.40 3.34
C ALA A 47 -1.95 -10.39 4.50
N ALA A 48 -2.62 -9.25 4.29
CA ALA A 48 -2.77 -8.19 5.26
C ALA A 48 -4.16 -8.21 5.91
N ASP A 49 -4.20 -8.08 7.24
CA ASP A 49 -5.45 -8.00 8.00
C ASP A 49 -6.15 -6.64 7.86
N SER A 50 -5.42 -5.59 7.50
CA SER A 50 -5.92 -4.24 7.32
C SER A 50 -5.10 -3.46 6.30
N ALA A 51 -5.69 -2.40 5.74
CA ALA A 51 -5.03 -1.53 4.77
C ALA A 51 -4.99 -0.08 5.27
N VAL A 52 -3.87 0.60 5.01
CA VAL A 52 -3.75 2.05 5.19
C VAL A 52 -3.80 2.72 3.82
N MET A 53 -4.81 3.57 3.62
CA MET A 53 -5.02 4.30 2.37
C MET A 53 -4.58 5.75 2.52
N VAL A 54 -3.54 6.14 1.79
CA VAL A 54 -3.05 7.52 1.78
C VAL A 54 -3.65 8.27 0.59
N ILE A 55 -4.26 9.42 0.86
CA ILE A 55 -4.90 10.28 -0.15
C ILE A 55 -4.23 11.64 -0.14
N ASP A 56 -3.83 12.15 -1.30
CA ASP A 56 -3.37 13.53 -1.45
C ASP A 56 -4.58 14.49 -1.35
N GLY A 57 -4.63 15.34 -0.32
CA GLY A 57 -5.73 16.26 -0.06
C GLY A 57 -5.96 17.26 -1.19
N SER A 58 -4.91 17.63 -1.93
CA SER A 58 -5.00 18.55 -3.05
C SER A 58 -5.59 17.92 -4.32
N LYS A 59 -5.42 16.60 -4.49
CA LYS A 59 -5.90 15.83 -5.65
C LYS A 59 -7.19 15.06 -5.38
N GLY A 60 -7.48 14.80 -4.11
CA GLY A 60 -8.61 13.99 -3.69
C GLY A 60 -8.48 12.54 -4.14
N VAL A 61 -9.63 11.89 -4.37
CA VAL A 61 -9.68 10.46 -4.71
C VAL A 61 -9.33 10.23 -6.18
N GLU A 62 -8.20 9.59 -6.45
CA GLU A 62 -7.77 9.25 -7.80
C GLU A 62 -8.37 7.91 -8.30
N ALA A 63 -8.22 7.62 -9.59
CA ALA A 63 -8.76 6.40 -10.19
C ALA A 63 -8.17 5.12 -9.57
N GLN A 64 -6.88 5.13 -9.22
CA GLN A 64 -6.22 4.00 -8.55
C GLN A 64 -6.74 3.82 -7.11
N THR A 65 -6.89 4.91 -6.35
CA THR A 65 -7.48 4.90 -5.01
C THR A 65 -8.86 4.24 -5.01
N ARG A 66 -9.72 4.56 -6.00
CA ARG A 66 -11.04 3.90 -6.16
C ARG A 66 -10.94 2.41 -6.45
N LYS A 67 -9.99 1.98 -7.29
CA LYS A 67 -9.81 0.56 -7.61
C LYS A 67 -9.40 -0.23 -6.37
N LEU A 68 -8.40 0.25 -5.64
CA LEU A 68 -7.93 -0.34 -4.38
C LEU A 68 -9.03 -0.38 -3.32
N PHE A 69 -9.75 0.73 -3.17
CA PHE A 69 -10.88 0.80 -2.23
C PHE A 69 -11.93 -0.28 -2.51
N LYS A 70 -12.31 -0.46 -3.78
CA LYS A 70 -13.28 -1.50 -4.17
C LYS A 70 -12.80 -2.91 -3.81
N VAL A 71 -11.52 -3.18 -4.01
CA VAL A 71 -10.92 -4.49 -3.69
C VAL A 71 -10.95 -4.76 -2.19
N CYS A 72 -10.51 -3.79 -1.39
CA CYS A 72 -10.56 -3.91 0.07
C CYS A 72 -12.00 -4.06 0.56
N ALA A 73 -12.94 -3.27 0.02
CA ALA A 73 -14.36 -3.35 0.38
C ALA A 73 -14.99 -4.70 0.02
N MET A 74 -14.71 -5.24 -1.18
CA MET A 74 -15.19 -6.56 -1.59
C MET A 74 -14.68 -7.69 -0.67
N ARG A 75 -13.52 -7.50 -0.06
CA ARG A 75 -12.88 -8.47 0.83
C ARG A 75 -13.13 -8.20 2.32
N HIS A 76 -13.91 -7.17 2.65
CA HIS A 76 -14.15 -6.74 4.03
C HIS A 76 -12.87 -6.40 4.80
N ILE A 77 -11.81 -5.96 4.10
CA ILE A 77 -10.56 -5.53 4.72
C ILE A 77 -10.81 -4.14 5.34
N PRO A 78 -10.58 -3.94 6.65
CA PRO A 78 -10.66 -2.63 7.29
C PRO A 78 -9.67 -1.65 6.67
N ILE A 79 -10.12 -0.42 6.40
CA ILE A 79 -9.32 0.63 5.78
C ILE A 79 -9.16 1.79 6.74
N PHE A 80 -7.91 2.16 7.05
CA PHE A 80 -7.57 3.40 7.72
C PHE A 80 -7.16 4.44 6.68
N THR A 81 -7.91 5.53 6.56
CA THR A 81 -7.60 6.58 5.58
C THR A 81 -6.79 7.71 6.22
N PHE A 82 -5.66 8.06 5.61
CA PHE A 82 -4.84 9.20 5.98
C PHE A 82 -4.83 10.21 4.82
N ILE A 83 -5.33 11.42 5.08
CA ILE A 83 -5.25 12.52 4.10
C ILE A 83 -3.92 13.24 4.34
N ASN A 84 -3.08 13.22 3.33
CA ASN A 84 -1.76 13.83 3.32
C ASN A 84 -1.74 15.06 2.40
N LYS A 85 -0.88 16.03 2.71
CA LYS A 85 -0.84 17.35 2.03
C LYS A 85 -2.18 18.09 2.07
#